data_AF-A0A4Y1ZZD9-F1
#
_entry.id   AF-A0A4Y1ZZD9-F1
#
_cell.length_a   1.000
_cell.length_b   1.000
_cell.length_c   1.000
_cell.angle_alpha   90.00
_cell.angle_beta   90.00
_cell.angle_gamma   90.00
#
_symmetry.space_group_name_H-M   'P 1'
#
loop_
_entity.id
_entity.type
_entity.pdbx_description
1 polymer ?
#
loop_
_entity_poly.entity_id
_entity_poly.type
_entity_poly.pdbx_seq_one_letter_code
_entity_poly.pdbx_strand_id
1 'polypeptide(L)' 'MHNPKRWRGLSPKLQQNWDGPCTIVKKLNHVIFTVQRSPNAKPKFLHVK' A
#
# COMPACT_ATOMS: atom_id res chain seq x y z
N MET A 1 32.37 -6.45 24.96
CA MET A 1 31.52 -5.29 25.32
C MET A 1 30.31 -5.23 24.40
N HIS A 2 29.20 -4.76 24.94
CA HIS A 2 27.82 -5.09 24.57
C HIS A 2 27.27 -4.33 23.35
N ASN A 3 26.90 -5.12 22.34
CA ASN A 3 25.97 -4.94 21.20
C ASN A 3 25.38 -3.53 20.89
N PRO A 4 25.60 -2.95 19.69
CA PRO A 4 24.79 -1.82 19.23
C PRO A 4 23.35 -2.28 18.99
N LYS A 5 22.39 -1.72 19.74
CA LYS A 5 20.96 -1.97 19.57
C LYS A 5 20.55 -1.67 18.12
N ARG A 6 20.30 -2.73 17.33
CA ARG A 6 19.69 -2.63 16.01
C ARG A 6 18.25 -2.16 16.16
N TRP A 7 17.99 -0.88 15.89
CA TRP A 7 16.63 -0.42 15.65
C TRP A 7 16.17 -1.02 14.33
N ARG A 8 15.35 -2.08 14.40
CA ARG A 8 14.57 -2.49 13.24
C ARG A 8 13.52 -1.40 13.05
N GLY A 9 13.73 -0.53 12.08
CA GLY A 9 12.67 0.34 11.58
C GLY A 9 11.49 -0.52 11.07
N LEU A 10 10.31 0.09 10.98
CA LEU A 10 9.15 -0.49 10.31
C LEU A 10 9.57 -1.08 8.96
N SER A 11 9.15 -2.31 8.67
CA SER A 11 9.47 -2.93 7.38
C SER A 11 8.85 -2.09 6.26
N PRO A 12 9.57 -1.78 5.17
CA PRO A 12 9.00 -1.10 4.00
C PRO A 12 7.78 -1.83 3.40
N LYS A 13 7.60 -3.12 3.73
CA LYS A 13 6.41 -3.91 3.36
C LYS A 13 5.17 -3.62 4.22
N LEU A 14 5.35 -3.04 5.42
CA LEU A 14 4.30 -2.66 6.38
C LEU A 14 3.99 -1.16 6.34
N GLN A 15 4.90 -0.33 5.85
CA GLN A 15 4.53 1.01 5.38
C GLN A 15 3.77 0.83 4.06
N GLN A 16 2.46 0.95 4.08
CA GLN A 16 1.75 1.19 2.83
C GLN A 16 2.17 2.57 2.34
N ASN A 17 3.16 2.58 1.44
CA ASN A 17 3.61 3.74 0.68
C ASN A 17 2.51 4.14 -0.32
N TRP A 18 1.28 4.41 0.14
CA TRP A 18 0.23 4.92 -0.71
C TRP A 18 0.74 6.23 -1.29
N ASP A 19 1.07 6.16 -2.56
CA ASP A 19 1.91 7.08 -3.30
C ASP A 19 1.10 8.33 -3.70
N GLY A 20 0.24 8.81 -2.79
CA GLY A 20 -0.72 9.88 -3.00
C GLY A 20 -2.18 9.42 -3.16
N PRO A 21 -3.11 10.38 -3.31
CA PRO A 21 -4.54 10.10 -3.39
C PRO A 21 -4.84 9.29 -4.65
N CYS A 22 -5.25 8.04 -4.46
CA CYS A 22 -5.75 7.17 -5.52
C CYS A 22 -7.28 7.17 -5.47
N THR A 23 -7.94 7.26 -6.62
CA THR A 23 -9.39 7.10 -6.71
C THR A 23 -9.75 5.62 -6.75
N ILE A 24 -10.76 5.23 -5.99
CA ILE A 24 -11.33 3.89 -6.08
C ILE A 24 -12.20 3.85 -7.33
N VAL A 25 -11.84 3.00 -8.29
CA VAL A 25 -12.57 2.89 -9.56
C VAL A 25 -13.74 1.91 -9.41
N LYS A 26 -13.48 0.74 -8.84
CA LYS A 26 -14.47 -0.31 -8.60
C LYS A 26 -14.16 -1.07 -7.32
N LYS A 27 -15.22 -1.50 -6.65
CA LYS A 27 -15.15 -2.52 -5.60
C LYS A 27 -15.51 -3.86 -6.24
N LEU A 28 -14.56 -4.79 -6.27
CA LEU A 28 -14.82 -6.13 -6.83
C LEU A 28 -15.40 -7.06 -5.77
N ASN A 29 -14.85 -7.03 -4.56
CA ASN A 29 -15.32 -7.81 -3.41
C ASN A 29 -15.20 -6.96 -2.15
N HIS A 30 -15.70 -7.45 -1.02
CA HIS A 30 -15.52 -6.77 0.28
C HIS A 30 -14.03 -6.60 0.66
N VAL A 31 -13.18 -7.50 0.16
CA VAL A 31 -11.73 -7.54 0.42
C VAL A 31 -10.89 -6.96 -0.72
N ILE A 32 -11.46 -6.77 -1.92
CA ILE A 32 -10.71 -6.41 -3.14
C ILE A 32 -11.27 -5.15 -3.79
N PHE A 33 -10.40 -4.14 -3.92
CA PHE A 33 -10.70 -2.85 -4.55
C PHE A 33 -9.77 -2.59 -5.73
N THR A 34 -10.26 -1.94 -6.79
CA THR A 34 -9.40 -1.39 -7.84
C THR A 34 -9.18 0.09 -7.59
N VAL A 35 -7.92 0.49 -7.60
CA VAL A 35 -7.50 1.88 -7.42
C VAL A 35 -6.78 2.37 -8.65
N GLN A 36 -6.99 3.63 -8.97
CA GLN A 36 -6.32 4.32 -10.06
C GLN A 36 -5.71 5.61 -9.52
N ARG A 37 -4.47 5.88 -9.94
CA ARG A 37 -3.70 7.03 -9.42
C ARG A 37 -3.91 8.30 -10.25
N SER A 38 -4.16 8.15 -11.55
CA SER A 38 -4.52 9.24 -12.46
C SER A 38 -5.44 8.71 -13.55
N PRO A 39 -6.28 9.54 -14.19
CA PRO A 39 -7.33 9.08 -15.12
C PRO A 39 -6.83 8.21 -16.27
N ASN A 40 -5.55 8.36 -16.64
CA ASN A 40 -4.91 7.62 -17.74
C ASN A 40 -3.94 6.53 -17.25
N ALA A 41 -3.70 6.42 -15.94
CA ALA A 41 -2.83 5.38 -15.39
C ALA A 41 -3.56 4.03 -15.32
N LYS A 42 -2.79 2.96 -15.50
CA LYS A 42 -3.30 1.59 -15.36
C LYS A 42 -3.82 1.35 -13.93
N PRO A 43 -5.06 0.84 -13.76
CA PRO A 43 -5.59 0.48 -12.44
C PRO A 43 -4.78 -0.64 -11.78
N LYS A 44 -4.70 -0.61 -10.44
CA LYS A 44 -4.06 -1.62 -9.60
C LYS A 44 -5.07 -2.21 -8.61
N PHE A 45 -4.84 -3.44 -8.16
CA PHE A 45 -5.69 -4.10 -7.17
C PHE A 45 -5.14 -3.91 -5.75
N LEU A 46 -6.00 -3.51 -4.83
CA LEU A 46 -5.80 -3.60 -3.39
C LEU A 46 -6.47 -4.85 -2.84
N HIS A 47 -5.77 -5.52 -1.93
CA HIS A 47 -6.38 -6.45 -1.00
C HIS A 47 -6.34 -5.82 0.40
N VAL A 48 -7.51 -5.56 0.98
CA VAL A 48 -7.66 -5.03 2.34
C VAL A 48 -7.99 -6.20 3.24
N LYS A 49 -7.03 -6.62 4.09
CA LYS A 49 -7.26 -7.65 5.11
C LYS A 49 -8.03 -7.11 6.29
#